data_AF-N8UX29-F1
#
_entry.id   AF-N8UX29-F1
#
_cell.length_a   1.000
_cell.length_b   1.000
_cell.length_c   1.000
_cell.angle_alpha   90.00
_cell.angle_beta   90.00
_cell.angle_gamma   90.00
#
_symmetry.space_group_name_H-M   'P 1'
#
loop_
_entity.id
_entity.type
_entity.pdbx_description
1 polymer ?
#
loop_
_entity_poly.entity_id
_entity_poly.type
_entity_poly.pdbx_seq_one_letter_code
_entity_poly.pdbx_strand_id
1 'polypeptide(L)'
;MKKFQEPPFKQNAIALGFTLGVHAIAIVGLLFLGLSKPPEEPKKLTTILVKPEDLPQSLQQPEQQVTADKQSPEVVSPNVDPTLPENIPVAPPPPTAQQLAAEKQKVEQAQQAKLAEQKRKADEAARAKQVEEQRKLAEAQAQKQRVDAEAKRQADAKAKTEAEAKRRAEQSAKAQADAQARQKAEQDAKLKQQKAAENAKLQAQQEAKRKADADAKRKADADAKAKADTDAKRKADADAKRKADADAKRKADAEAKAKADADAKRKADADAKRKADADAKRKADADAKRKADADAKAKAEADAKRKADADAKRKADADAKAKADADAKRKADADAKAKAEADAKRKAEAEADAKAAAAKKAEQDAAQKKADAKRIASTAKRDFEQKIYRAWNMPSGSSGQRASARVTLSDSGAVLSVVVSASDPDVKASVEAAVRAAAPYPMPDDPVARREARSFTSSFTAK
;
A
#
# COMPACT_ATOMS: atom_id res chain seq x y z
N MET A 1 5.94 67.33 22.70
CA MET A 1 6.75 66.26 23.31
C MET A 1 5.84 65.13 23.77
N LYS A 2 5.77 64.01 23.04
CA LYS A 2 5.16 62.77 23.56
C LYS A 2 6.06 61.60 23.12
N LYS A 3 6.55 60.87 24.12
CA LYS A 3 7.64 59.88 24.06
C LYS A 3 7.12 58.53 23.54
N PHE A 4 7.93 57.86 22.73
CA PHE A 4 7.73 56.45 22.36
C PHE A 4 8.04 55.55 23.58
N GLN A 5 7.07 54.72 23.97
CA GLN A 5 7.31 53.55 24.83
C GLN A 5 7.06 52.30 23.98
N GLU A 6 8.10 51.50 23.74
CA GLU A 6 7.97 50.15 23.18
C GLU A 6 7.45 49.17 24.25
N PRO A 7 6.57 48.21 23.91
CA PRO A 7 6.08 47.25 24.89
C PRO A 7 7.04 46.05 25.07
N PRO A 8 7.10 45.48 26.29
CA PRO A 8 8.08 44.47 26.71
C PRO A 8 7.65 43.04 26.32
N PHE A 9 7.56 42.72 25.03
CA PHE A 9 7.04 41.41 24.59
C PHE A 9 8.10 40.32 24.32
N LYS A 10 9.40 40.65 24.37
CA LYS A 10 10.45 39.70 23.96
C LYS A 10 10.91 38.71 25.04
N GLN A 11 10.69 39.00 26.32
CA GLN A 11 11.14 38.09 27.39
C GLN A 11 10.19 36.90 27.59
N ASN A 12 8.88 37.08 27.42
CA ASN A 12 7.90 36.00 27.65
C ASN A 12 7.91 34.93 26.55
N ALA A 13 8.28 35.30 25.32
CA ALA A 13 8.36 34.35 24.20
C ALA A 13 9.50 33.32 24.37
N ILE A 14 10.63 33.75 24.96
CA ILE A 14 11.78 32.88 25.19
C ILE A 14 11.49 31.91 26.36
N ALA A 15 10.83 32.38 27.41
CA ALA A 15 10.42 31.54 28.54
C ALA A 15 9.37 30.47 28.15
N LEU A 16 8.42 30.82 27.28
CA LEU A 16 7.44 29.88 26.71
C LEU A 16 8.10 28.85 25.78
N GLY A 17 9.10 29.25 25.00
CA GLY A 17 9.85 28.32 24.15
C GLY A 17 10.66 27.29 24.94
N PHE A 18 11.28 27.71 26.05
CA PHE A 18 12.10 26.81 26.87
C PHE A 18 11.26 25.79 27.63
N THR A 19 10.11 26.21 28.17
CA THR A 19 9.18 25.30 28.86
C THR A 19 8.57 24.26 27.91
N LEU A 20 8.17 24.66 26.70
CA LEU A 20 7.72 23.71 25.66
C LEU A 20 8.82 22.76 25.21
N GLY A 21 10.06 23.24 25.07
CA GLY A 21 11.21 22.41 24.70
C GLY A 21 11.54 21.34 25.75
N VAL A 22 11.55 21.72 27.03
CA VAL A 22 11.82 20.77 28.14
C VAL A 22 10.73 19.70 28.24
N HIS A 23 9.46 20.07 28.08
CA HIS A 23 8.36 19.09 28.10
C HIS A 23 8.38 18.15 26.89
N ALA A 24 8.77 18.64 25.70
CA ALA A 24 8.92 17.79 24.53
C ALA A 24 10.02 16.73 24.72
N ILE A 25 11.16 17.11 25.30
CA ILE A 25 12.25 16.18 25.60
C ILE A 25 11.83 15.16 26.67
N ALA A 26 11.10 15.58 27.70
CA ALA A 26 10.58 14.68 28.74
C ALA A 26 9.58 13.65 28.18
N ILE A 27 8.70 14.06 27.27
CA ILE A 27 7.72 13.16 26.64
C ILE A 27 8.41 12.16 25.70
N VAL A 28 9.41 12.59 24.94
CA VAL A 28 10.21 11.69 24.09
C VAL A 28 11.04 10.74 24.93
N GLY A 29 11.60 11.19 26.05
CA GLY A 29 12.30 10.35 27.03
C GLY A 29 11.39 9.29 27.65
N LEU A 30 10.16 9.66 28.04
CA LEU A 30 9.16 8.72 28.57
C LEU A 30 8.64 7.73 27.51
N LEU A 31 8.52 8.14 26.25
CA LEU A 31 8.20 7.22 25.14
C LEU A 31 9.35 6.26 24.84
N PHE A 32 10.61 6.70 24.98
CA PHE A 32 11.77 5.84 24.75
C PHE A 32 12.05 4.87 25.92
N LEU A 33 11.83 5.32 27.17
CA LEU A 33 11.95 4.46 28.36
C LEU A 33 10.70 3.59 28.61
N GLY A 34 9.51 4.05 28.22
CA GLY A 34 8.23 3.38 28.46
C GLY A 34 7.82 2.33 27.41
N LEU A 35 8.58 2.17 26.32
CA LEU A 35 8.34 1.13 25.29
C LEU A 35 9.34 -0.04 25.32
N SER A 36 10.28 -0.07 26.27
CA SER A 36 11.11 -1.26 26.48
C SER A 36 10.35 -2.28 27.32
N LYS A 37 9.51 -3.09 26.67
CA LYS A 37 9.00 -4.33 27.25
C LYS A 37 10.20 -5.16 27.77
N PRO A 38 10.20 -5.61 29.03
CA PRO A 38 11.24 -6.52 29.50
C PRO A 38 11.22 -7.80 28.64
N PRO A 39 12.38 -8.42 28.38
CA PRO A 39 12.46 -9.64 27.59
C PRO A 39 11.65 -10.74 28.29
N GLU A 40 10.58 -11.21 27.65
CA GLU A 40 9.82 -12.37 28.11
C GLU A 40 10.76 -13.59 28.18
N GLU A 41 10.83 -14.21 29.35
CA GLU A 41 11.56 -15.46 29.55
C GLU A 41 11.07 -16.55 28.59
N PRO A 42 11.97 -17.43 28.08
CA PRO A 42 11.57 -18.52 27.22
C PRO A 42 10.62 -19.46 27.99
N LYS A 43 9.38 -19.57 27.50
CA LYS A 43 8.37 -20.48 28.05
C LYS A 43 8.93 -21.90 28.08
N LYS A 44 9.17 -22.42 29.29
CA LYS A 44 9.50 -23.82 29.50
C LYS A 44 8.34 -24.66 28.98
N LEU A 45 8.58 -25.43 27.92
CA LEU A 45 7.69 -26.47 27.45
C LEU A 45 7.59 -27.53 28.56
N THR A 46 6.53 -27.48 29.35
CA THR A 46 6.15 -28.59 30.23
C THR A 46 5.56 -29.67 29.34
N THR A 47 6.38 -30.65 28.97
CA THR A 47 5.91 -31.95 28.49
C THR A 47 5.18 -32.60 29.67
N ILE A 48 3.87 -32.38 29.76
CA ILE A 48 3.01 -33.21 30.60
C ILE A 48 2.84 -34.51 29.82
N LEU A 49 3.52 -35.55 30.30
CA LEU A 49 3.16 -36.93 29.99
C LEU A 49 1.77 -37.15 30.58
N VAL A 50 0.75 -36.96 29.75
CA VAL A 50 -0.64 -37.25 30.09
C VAL A 50 -0.72 -38.76 30.32
N LYS A 51 -0.68 -39.18 31.58
CA LYS A 51 -1.15 -40.50 31.98
C LYS A 51 -2.66 -40.53 31.74
N PRO A 52 -3.23 -41.67 31.33
CA PRO A 52 -4.63 -41.79 30.90
C PRO A 52 -5.69 -41.60 32.01
N GLU A 53 -5.37 -40.94 33.13
CA GLU A 53 -6.23 -40.84 34.32
C GLU A 53 -6.84 -39.45 34.57
N ASP A 54 -6.54 -38.43 33.75
CA ASP A 54 -6.96 -37.03 34.01
C ASP A 54 -7.85 -36.38 32.91
N LEU A 55 -8.58 -37.17 32.10
CA LEU A 55 -9.65 -36.63 31.25
C LEU A 55 -11.04 -36.92 31.87
N PRO A 56 -11.95 -35.93 31.96
CA PRO A 56 -13.31 -36.15 32.40
C PRO A 56 -14.07 -36.97 31.35
N GLN A 57 -14.35 -38.23 31.67
CA GLN A 57 -15.32 -39.03 30.93
C GLN A 57 -16.71 -38.42 31.07
N SER A 58 -17.32 -38.18 29.92
CA SER A 58 -18.72 -37.92 29.72
C SER A 58 -19.62 -38.81 30.57
N LEU A 59 -20.54 -38.17 31.28
CA LEU A 59 -21.77 -38.77 31.79
C LEU A 59 -22.54 -39.46 30.65
N GLN A 60 -22.40 -40.77 30.54
CA GLN A 60 -23.47 -41.66 30.10
C GLN A 60 -23.57 -42.80 31.11
N GLN A 61 -24.77 -42.90 31.69
CA GLN A 61 -25.23 -43.95 32.59
C GLN A 61 -24.96 -45.34 32.02
N PRO A 62 -24.52 -46.28 32.87
CA PRO A 62 -24.95 -47.66 32.78
C PRO A 62 -25.90 -47.98 33.93
N GLU A 63 -26.97 -48.66 33.57
CA GLU A 63 -27.85 -49.40 34.48
C GLU A 63 -27.00 -50.31 35.39
N GLN A 64 -27.20 -50.21 36.70
CA GLN A 64 -26.55 -51.08 37.68
C GLN A 64 -27.38 -52.35 37.92
N GLN A 65 -26.81 -53.46 37.46
CA GLN A 65 -26.90 -54.83 37.98
C GLN A 65 -25.46 -55.07 38.52
N VAL A 66 -25.13 -55.52 39.75
CA VAL A 66 -25.34 -56.85 40.39
C VAL A 66 -24.67 -56.86 41.81
N THR A 67 -25.19 -57.67 42.77
CA THR A 67 -24.59 -58.26 44.04
C THR A 67 -24.18 -57.33 45.19
N ALA A 68 -24.19 -57.68 46.49
CA ALA A 68 -24.59 -58.80 47.37
C ALA A 68 -24.67 -58.16 48.79
N ASP A 69 -25.41 -58.63 49.80
CA ASP A 69 -25.20 -59.86 50.56
C ASP A 69 -26.18 -59.86 51.77
N LYS A 70 -26.44 -61.07 52.29
CA LYS A 70 -27.05 -61.44 53.58
C LYS A 70 -28.57 -61.65 53.71
N GLN A 71 -28.87 -62.94 53.57
CA GLN A 71 -29.43 -63.82 54.60
C GLN A 71 -30.95 -64.06 54.59
N SER A 72 -31.30 -65.31 54.26
CA SER A 72 -32.27 -66.20 54.95
C SER A 72 -33.21 -66.93 53.96
N PRO A 73 -33.65 -68.16 54.31
CA PRO A 73 -33.41 -69.32 53.47
C PRO A 73 -34.64 -69.86 52.71
N GLU A 74 -34.34 -70.64 51.67
CA GLU A 74 -34.83 -72.02 51.39
C GLU A 74 -36.27 -72.35 51.80
N VAL A 75 -37.09 -72.78 50.83
CA VAL A 75 -37.57 -74.19 50.76
C VAL A 75 -38.33 -74.41 49.44
N VAL A 76 -37.94 -75.53 48.86
CA VAL A 76 -38.37 -76.20 47.63
C VAL A 76 -39.87 -76.56 47.64
N SER A 77 -40.55 -76.38 46.52
CA SER A 77 -41.78 -77.12 46.21
C SER A 77 -41.43 -78.51 45.71
N PRO A 78 -42.21 -79.55 46.05
CA PRO A 78 -42.29 -80.71 45.18
C PRO A 78 -43.70 -80.93 44.63
N ASN A 79 -43.66 -81.59 43.48
CA ASN A 79 -44.75 -82.02 42.60
C ASN A 79 -45.85 -82.85 43.27
N VAL A 80 -47.02 -82.74 42.64
CA VAL A 80 -48.17 -83.67 42.53
C VAL A 80 -48.04 -85.12 43.05
N ASP A 81 -49.05 -85.49 43.87
CA ASP A 81 -49.88 -86.73 43.95
C ASP A 81 -49.23 -88.13 43.73
N PRO A 82 -49.63 -89.22 44.45
CA PRO A 82 -51.05 -89.52 44.65
C PRO A 82 -51.52 -90.26 45.93
N THR A 83 -52.86 -90.27 46.06
CA THR A 83 -53.75 -91.24 46.75
C THR A 83 -54.46 -90.80 48.06
N LEU A 84 -55.80 -90.67 47.91
CA LEU A 84 -56.97 -90.69 48.82
C LEU A 84 -56.81 -91.20 50.29
N PRO A 85 -57.76 -90.93 51.24
CA PRO A 85 -59.17 -90.53 51.04
C PRO A 85 -59.75 -89.41 51.96
N GLU A 86 -60.86 -88.82 51.48
CA GLU A 86 -62.09 -88.49 52.25
C GLU A 86 -62.00 -87.65 53.55
N ASN A 87 -62.32 -86.34 53.47
CA ASN A 87 -63.11 -85.67 54.52
C ASN A 87 -63.70 -84.29 54.10
N ILE A 88 -65.04 -84.25 54.06
CA ILE A 88 -66.06 -83.18 54.27
C ILE A 88 -65.59 -81.69 54.33
N PRO A 89 -66.27 -80.74 53.65
CA PRO A 89 -65.91 -79.32 53.65
C PRO A 89 -66.31 -78.61 54.96
N VAL A 90 -65.39 -77.84 55.55
CA VAL A 90 -65.71 -76.88 56.62
C VAL A 90 -65.41 -75.48 56.12
N ALA A 91 -66.43 -74.63 56.15
CA ALA A 91 -66.35 -73.22 55.78
C ALA A 91 -65.32 -72.46 56.63
N PRO A 92 -64.54 -71.50 56.07
CA PRO A 92 -63.64 -70.70 56.87
C PRO A 92 -64.42 -69.83 57.88
N PRO A 93 -63.96 -69.71 59.13
CA PRO A 93 -64.66 -68.91 60.14
C PRO A 93 -64.61 -67.42 59.79
N PRO A 94 -65.64 -66.64 60.19
CA PRO A 94 -65.66 -65.19 59.97
C PRO A 94 -64.48 -64.52 60.68
N PRO A 95 -63.88 -63.47 60.06
CA PRO A 95 -62.65 -62.86 60.56
C PRO A 95 -62.83 -62.30 61.98
N THR A 96 -61.84 -62.57 62.84
CA THR A 96 -61.85 -62.15 64.25
C THR A 96 -61.72 -60.62 64.36
N ALA A 97 -62.25 -60.00 65.42
CA ALA A 97 -62.20 -58.55 65.63
C ALA A 97 -60.77 -57.94 65.54
N GLN A 98 -59.73 -58.71 65.91
CA GLN A 98 -58.32 -58.33 65.72
C GLN A 98 -57.89 -58.28 64.25
N GLN A 99 -58.39 -59.17 63.40
CA GLN A 99 -58.08 -59.18 61.97
C GLN A 99 -58.72 -57.99 61.25
N LEU A 100 -59.96 -57.62 61.63
CA LEU A 100 -60.59 -56.39 61.13
C LEU A 100 -59.84 -55.12 61.57
N ALA A 101 -59.31 -55.09 62.79
CA ALA A 101 -58.52 -53.96 63.29
C ALA A 101 -57.17 -53.82 62.58
N ALA A 102 -56.48 -54.94 62.33
CA ALA A 102 -55.22 -54.96 61.57
C ALA A 102 -55.42 -54.58 60.10
N GLU A 103 -56.51 -55.02 59.47
CA GLU A 103 -56.86 -54.63 58.10
C GLU A 103 -57.18 -53.14 58.00
N LYS A 104 -57.93 -52.58 58.97
CA LYS A 104 -58.16 -51.13 59.07
C LYS A 104 -56.86 -50.33 59.18
N GLN A 105 -55.94 -50.72 60.05
CA GLN A 105 -54.63 -50.04 60.16
C GLN A 105 -53.80 -50.13 58.88
N LYS A 106 -53.84 -51.27 58.19
CA LYS A 106 -53.12 -51.47 56.92
C LYS A 106 -53.71 -50.60 55.80
N VAL A 107 -55.04 -50.44 55.76
CA VAL A 107 -55.72 -49.52 54.84
C VAL A 107 -55.36 -48.06 55.16
N GLU A 108 -55.31 -47.68 56.43
CA GLU A 108 -54.94 -46.32 56.85
C GLU A 108 -53.47 -45.99 56.55
N GLN A 109 -52.55 -46.93 56.80
CA GLN A 109 -51.14 -46.79 56.38
C GLN A 109 -51.00 -46.72 54.86
N ALA A 110 -51.75 -47.52 54.11
CA ALA A 110 -51.74 -47.45 52.64
C ALA A 110 -52.29 -46.10 52.12
N GLN A 111 -53.29 -45.52 52.79
CA GLN A 111 -53.79 -44.18 52.48
C GLN A 111 -52.76 -43.10 52.81
N GLN A 112 -52.08 -43.18 53.96
CA GLN A 112 -50.99 -42.26 54.30
C GLN A 112 -49.80 -42.36 53.34
N ALA A 113 -49.43 -43.57 52.92
CA ALA A 113 -48.38 -43.80 51.93
C ALA A 113 -48.74 -43.19 50.56
N LYS A 114 -50.00 -43.35 50.11
CA LYS A 114 -50.49 -42.71 48.87
C LYS A 114 -50.46 -41.18 48.95
N LEU A 115 -50.85 -40.61 50.10
CA LEU A 115 -50.80 -39.16 50.30
C LEU A 115 -49.36 -38.64 50.32
N ALA A 116 -48.44 -39.38 50.95
CA ALA A 116 -47.01 -39.05 50.97
C ALA A 116 -46.39 -39.13 49.57
N GLU A 117 -46.76 -40.14 48.76
CA GLU A 117 -46.32 -40.26 47.38
C GLU A 117 -46.87 -39.12 46.50
N GLN A 118 -48.14 -38.74 46.69
CA GLN A 118 -48.75 -37.62 45.97
C GLN A 118 -48.07 -36.29 46.32
N LYS A 119 -47.71 -36.07 47.60
CA LYS A 119 -46.93 -34.90 48.02
C LYS A 119 -45.54 -34.88 47.39
N ARG A 120 -44.83 -36.02 47.38
CA ARG A 120 -43.51 -36.12 46.70
C ARG A 120 -43.60 -35.81 45.21
N LYS A 121 -44.60 -36.36 44.51
CA LYS A 121 -44.85 -36.06 43.09
C LYS A 121 -45.19 -34.59 42.86
N ALA A 122 -45.96 -33.97 43.75
CA ALA A 122 -46.26 -32.54 43.68
C ALA A 122 -45.01 -31.67 43.91
N ASP A 123 -44.18 -32.02 44.89
CA ASP A 123 -42.92 -31.32 45.19
C ASP A 123 -41.90 -31.47 44.05
N GLU A 124 -41.80 -32.66 43.45
CA GLU A 124 -40.95 -32.92 42.29
C GLU A 124 -41.42 -32.15 41.05
N ALA A 125 -42.74 -32.11 40.81
CA ALA A 125 -43.31 -31.29 39.74
C ALA A 125 -43.09 -29.79 39.97
N ALA A 126 -43.17 -29.31 41.20
CA ALA A 126 -42.87 -27.92 41.55
C ALA A 126 -41.38 -27.58 41.32
N ARG A 127 -40.48 -28.49 41.73
CA ARG A 127 -39.03 -28.34 41.46
C ARG A 127 -38.72 -28.36 39.96
N ALA A 128 -39.36 -29.24 39.18
CA ALA A 128 -39.20 -29.28 37.74
C ALA A 128 -39.63 -27.97 37.06
N LYS A 129 -40.76 -27.39 37.49
CA LYS A 129 -41.21 -26.08 37.01
C LYS A 129 -40.22 -24.96 37.35
N GLN A 130 -39.67 -24.94 38.56
CA GLN A 130 -38.65 -23.97 38.95
C GLN A 130 -37.37 -24.09 38.11
N VAL A 131 -36.92 -25.32 37.81
CA VAL A 131 -35.75 -25.54 36.95
C VAL A 131 -36.01 -25.07 35.52
N GLU A 132 -37.20 -25.31 34.97
CA GLU A 132 -37.58 -24.81 33.64
C GLU A 132 -37.62 -23.28 33.60
N GLU A 133 -38.17 -22.64 34.62
CA GLU A 133 -38.22 -21.17 34.74
C GLU A 133 -36.82 -20.57 34.86
N GLN A 134 -35.94 -21.14 35.69
CA GLN A 134 -34.54 -20.72 35.79
C GLN A 134 -33.81 -20.90 34.46
N ARG A 135 -34.07 -21.99 33.73
CA ARG A 135 -33.49 -22.21 32.40
C ARG A 135 -33.95 -21.16 31.39
N LYS A 136 -35.24 -20.81 31.38
CA LYS A 136 -35.77 -19.72 30.53
C LYS A 136 -35.15 -18.37 30.87
N LEU A 137 -34.97 -18.07 32.15
CA LEU A 137 -34.33 -16.83 32.59
C LEU A 137 -32.86 -16.78 32.17
N ALA A 138 -32.12 -17.88 32.35
CA ALA A 138 -30.73 -18.00 31.93
C ALA A 138 -30.57 -17.87 30.40
N GLU A 139 -31.48 -18.47 29.63
CA GLU A 139 -31.50 -18.37 28.18
C GLU A 139 -31.81 -16.93 27.71
N ALA A 140 -32.77 -16.27 28.33
CA ALA A 140 -33.08 -14.86 28.06
C ALA A 140 -31.89 -13.93 28.39
N GLN A 141 -31.20 -14.17 29.51
CA GLN A 141 -29.98 -13.43 29.86
C GLN A 141 -28.85 -13.68 28.87
N ALA A 142 -28.62 -14.93 28.46
CA ALA A 142 -27.63 -15.27 27.46
C ALA A 142 -27.94 -14.63 26.10
N GLN A 143 -29.22 -14.56 25.72
CA GLN A 143 -29.65 -13.90 24.48
C GLN A 143 -29.41 -12.39 24.54
N LYS A 144 -29.74 -11.74 25.67
CA LYS A 144 -29.46 -10.31 25.87
C LYS A 144 -27.95 -10.02 25.78
N GLN A 145 -27.11 -10.82 26.43
CA GLN A 145 -25.65 -10.67 26.37
C GLN A 145 -25.10 -10.84 24.95
N ARG A 146 -25.68 -11.74 24.14
CA ARG A 146 -25.30 -11.91 22.73
C ARG A 146 -25.63 -10.68 21.90
N VAL A 147 -26.81 -10.10 22.08
CA VAL A 147 -27.23 -8.87 21.38
C VAL A 147 -26.33 -7.71 21.78
N ASP A 148 -26.05 -7.53 23.07
CA ASP A 148 -25.16 -6.46 23.55
C ASP A 148 -23.72 -6.64 23.04
N ALA A 149 -23.21 -7.87 23.01
CA ALA A 149 -21.88 -8.18 22.47
C ALA A 149 -21.81 -7.94 20.96
N GLU A 150 -22.86 -8.27 20.22
CA GLU A 150 -22.94 -8.01 18.78
C GLU A 150 -23.02 -6.51 18.48
N ALA A 151 -23.85 -5.77 19.21
CA ALA A 151 -23.93 -4.32 19.10
C ALA A 151 -22.58 -3.64 19.36
N LYS A 152 -21.86 -4.09 20.41
CA LYS A 152 -20.50 -3.61 20.70
C LYS A 152 -19.51 -3.94 19.59
N ARG A 153 -19.53 -5.17 19.05
CA ARG A 153 -18.68 -5.55 17.91
C ARG A 153 -18.97 -4.71 16.67
N GLN A 154 -20.23 -4.41 16.38
CA GLN A 154 -20.61 -3.56 15.26
C GLN A 154 -20.14 -2.11 15.47
N ALA A 155 -20.26 -1.57 16.68
CA ALA A 155 -19.76 -0.24 17.02
C ALA A 155 -18.24 -0.15 16.89
N ASP A 156 -17.50 -1.12 17.43
CA ASP A 156 -16.04 -1.19 17.31
C ASP A 156 -15.58 -1.34 15.86
N ALA A 157 -16.28 -2.15 15.06
CA ALA A 157 -16.01 -2.30 13.63
C ALA A 157 -16.23 -0.98 12.87
N LYS A 158 -17.35 -0.29 13.12
CA LYS A 158 -17.62 1.03 12.52
C LYS A 158 -16.56 2.05 12.91
N ALA A 159 -16.23 2.17 14.19
CA ALA A 159 -15.21 3.08 14.69
C ALA A 159 -13.85 2.81 14.05
N LYS A 160 -13.47 1.54 13.88
CA LYS A 160 -12.23 1.16 13.19
C LYS A 160 -12.23 1.57 11.72
N THR A 161 -13.32 1.33 11.01
CA THR A 161 -13.44 1.73 9.59
C THR A 161 -13.41 3.24 9.40
N GLU A 162 -14.04 3.99 10.30
CA GLU A 162 -14.05 5.46 10.23
C GLU A 162 -12.67 6.05 10.58
N ALA A 163 -11.98 5.49 11.58
CA ALA A 163 -10.61 5.88 11.91
C ALA A 163 -9.63 5.58 10.77
N GLU A 164 -9.79 4.45 10.08
CA GLU A 164 -8.97 4.09 8.92
C GLU A 164 -9.26 5.01 7.72
N ALA A 165 -10.53 5.32 7.45
CA ALA A 165 -10.92 6.28 6.42
C ALA A 165 -10.33 7.68 6.68
N LYS A 166 -10.38 8.15 7.93
CA LYS A 166 -9.80 9.45 8.33
C LYS A 166 -8.27 9.47 8.15
N ARG A 167 -7.58 8.41 8.57
CA ARG A 167 -6.11 8.28 8.37
C ARG A 167 -5.75 8.28 6.89
N ARG A 168 -6.51 7.57 6.06
CA ARG A 168 -6.28 7.53 4.61
C ARG A 168 -6.53 8.90 3.95
N ALA A 169 -7.57 9.61 4.38
CA ALA A 169 -7.85 10.97 3.91
C ALA A 169 -6.72 11.94 4.28
N GLU A 170 -6.24 11.89 5.53
CA GLU A 170 -5.14 12.75 6.01
C GLU A 170 -3.82 12.44 5.28
N GLN A 171 -3.48 11.16 5.07
CA GLN A 171 -2.31 10.75 4.30
C GLN A 171 -2.41 11.20 2.84
N SER A 172 -3.58 11.08 2.22
CA SER A 172 -3.82 11.54 0.85
C SER A 172 -3.65 13.06 0.74
N ALA A 173 -4.22 13.82 1.68
CA ALA A 173 -4.09 15.28 1.72
C ALA A 173 -2.63 15.71 1.88
N LYS A 174 -1.87 15.05 2.77
CA LYS A 174 -0.44 15.32 2.95
C LYS A 174 0.37 14.98 1.69
N ALA A 175 0.11 13.85 1.06
CA ALA A 175 0.78 13.46 -0.18
C ALA A 175 0.51 14.44 -1.33
N GLN A 176 -0.73 14.96 -1.43
CA GLN A 176 -1.09 15.98 -2.41
C GLN A 176 -0.37 17.31 -2.14
N ALA A 177 -0.30 17.74 -0.88
CA ALA A 177 0.42 18.95 -0.50
C ALA A 177 1.93 18.84 -0.81
N ASP A 178 2.56 17.70 -0.50
CA ASP A 178 3.96 17.45 -0.81
C ASP A 178 4.21 17.40 -2.32
N ALA A 179 3.31 16.80 -3.10
CA ALA A 179 3.39 16.77 -4.56
C ALA A 179 3.27 18.18 -5.17
N GLN A 180 2.33 18.99 -4.70
CA GLN A 180 2.18 20.38 -5.13
C GLN A 180 3.41 21.23 -4.77
N ALA A 181 3.96 21.06 -3.57
CA ALA A 181 5.19 21.75 -3.16
C ALA A 181 6.38 21.39 -4.05
N ARG A 182 6.54 20.11 -4.42
CA ARG A 182 7.59 19.65 -5.34
C ARG A 182 7.40 20.21 -6.74
N GLN A 183 6.18 20.20 -7.29
CA GLN A 183 5.91 20.78 -8.60
C GLN A 183 6.21 22.28 -8.63
N LYS A 184 5.83 23.02 -7.58
CA LYS A 184 6.13 24.45 -7.49
C LYS A 184 7.63 24.73 -7.39
N ALA A 185 8.37 23.91 -6.63
CA ALA A 185 9.82 24.03 -6.54
C ALA A 185 10.51 23.71 -7.88
N GLU A 186 10.04 22.71 -8.62
CA GLU A 186 10.56 22.36 -9.94
C GLU A 186 10.28 23.46 -10.98
N GLN A 187 9.08 24.03 -10.97
CA GLN A 187 8.75 25.16 -11.84
C GLN A 187 9.61 26.39 -11.55
N ASP A 188 9.83 26.72 -10.27
CA ASP A 188 10.70 27.83 -9.87
C ASP A 188 12.16 27.59 -10.30
N ALA A 189 12.67 26.37 -10.10
CA ALA A 189 14.01 25.98 -10.55
C ALA A 189 14.15 26.11 -12.08
N LYS A 190 13.14 25.66 -12.84
CA LYS A 190 13.11 25.76 -14.30
C LYS A 190 13.06 27.22 -14.77
N LEU A 191 12.24 28.05 -14.14
CA LEU A 191 12.16 29.48 -14.43
C LEU A 191 13.49 30.19 -14.15
N LYS A 192 14.15 29.84 -13.04
CA LYS A 192 15.47 30.38 -12.69
C LYS A 192 16.55 29.97 -13.69
N GLN A 193 16.55 28.71 -14.14
CA GLN A 193 17.44 28.25 -15.22
C GLN A 193 17.17 28.97 -16.54
N GLN A 194 15.91 29.14 -16.94
CA GLN A 194 15.56 29.87 -18.16
C GLN A 194 16.04 31.32 -18.11
N LYS A 195 15.77 32.02 -17.01
CA LYS A 195 16.26 33.41 -16.81
C LYS A 195 17.79 33.49 -16.84
N ALA A 196 18.48 32.53 -16.23
CA ALA A 196 19.94 32.48 -16.27
C ALA A 196 20.48 32.25 -17.70
N ALA A 197 19.86 31.33 -18.45
CA ALA A 197 20.23 31.06 -19.83
C ALA A 197 19.95 32.25 -20.76
N GLU A 198 18.81 32.93 -20.58
CA GLU A 198 18.46 34.13 -21.35
C GLU A 198 19.43 35.28 -21.06
N ASN A 199 19.77 35.52 -19.79
CA ASN A 199 20.72 36.55 -19.41
C ASN A 199 22.13 36.24 -19.96
N ALA A 200 22.57 34.98 -19.91
CA ALA A 200 23.84 34.56 -20.52
C ALA A 200 23.84 34.80 -22.05
N LYS A 201 22.73 34.52 -22.74
CA LYS A 201 22.58 34.79 -24.18
C LYS A 201 22.64 36.28 -24.48
N LEU A 202 21.96 37.10 -23.67
CA LEU A 202 21.97 38.56 -23.84
C LEU A 202 23.38 39.14 -23.62
N GLN A 203 24.10 38.68 -22.60
CA GLN A 203 25.49 39.07 -22.35
C GLN A 203 26.40 38.68 -23.52
N ALA A 204 26.28 37.45 -24.03
CA ALA A 204 27.06 37.00 -25.19
C ALA A 204 26.78 37.84 -26.44
N GLN A 205 25.51 38.19 -26.71
CA GLN A 205 25.16 39.07 -27.82
C GLN A 205 25.73 40.48 -27.65
N GLN A 206 25.66 41.05 -26.45
CA GLN A 206 26.22 42.37 -26.16
C GLN A 206 27.75 42.39 -26.30
N GLU A 207 28.44 41.34 -25.82
CA GLU A 207 29.89 41.22 -26.00
C GLU A 207 30.27 41.07 -27.47
N ALA A 208 29.55 40.24 -28.23
CA ALA A 208 29.76 40.08 -29.67
C ALA A 208 29.57 41.41 -30.42
N LYS A 209 28.53 42.17 -30.09
CA LYS A 209 28.28 43.50 -30.67
C LYS A 209 29.40 44.49 -30.34
N ARG A 210 29.83 44.55 -29.07
CA ARG A 210 30.94 45.42 -28.65
C ARG A 210 32.25 45.09 -29.36
N LYS A 211 32.55 43.80 -29.57
CA LYS A 211 33.74 43.38 -30.34
C LYS A 211 33.63 43.79 -31.80
N ALA A 212 32.47 43.57 -32.43
CA ALA A 212 32.24 43.99 -33.82
C ALA A 212 32.39 45.52 -33.98
N ASP A 213 31.80 46.31 -33.09
CA ASP A 213 31.91 47.77 -33.10
C ASP A 213 33.36 48.25 -32.89
N ALA A 214 34.11 47.60 -31.97
CA ALA A 214 35.51 47.92 -31.71
C ALA A 214 36.43 47.57 -32.90
N ASP A 215 36.23 46.42 -33.53
CA ASP A 215 36.99 46.01 -34.72
C ASP A 215 36.67 46.90 -35.93
N ALA A 216 35.40 47.27 -36.12
CA ALA A 216 34.99 48.23 -37.15
C ALA A 216 35.66 49.60 -36.95
N LYS A 217 35.68 50.11 -35.71
CA LYS A 217 36.36 51.38 -35.39
C LYS A 217 37.87 51.30 -35.62
N ARG A 218 38.54 50.24 -35.18
CA ARG A 218 39.98 50.03 -35.41
C ARG A 218 40.33 50.02 -36.89
N LYS A 219 39.50 49.35 -37.71
CA LYS A 219 39.69 49.31 -39.16
C LYS A 219 39.52 50.70 -39.79
N ALA A 220 38.49 51.44 -39.39
CA ALA A 220 38.26 52.80 -39.86
C ALA A 220 39.41 53.75 -39.49
N ASP A 221 39.91 53.68 -38.24
CA ASP A 221 41.04 54.49 -37.77
C ASP A 221 42.34 54.13 -38.51
N ALA A 222 42.59 52.85 -38.77
CA ALA A 222 43.75 52.38 -39.53
C ALA A 222 43.70 52.85 -41.00
N ASP A 223 42.53 52.74 -41.66
CA ASP A 223 42.33 53.22 -43.03
C ASP A 223 42.49 54.75 -43.12
N ALA A 224 41.97 55.50 -42.14
CA ALA A 224 42.13 56.94 -42.07
C ALA A 224 43.60 57.36 -41.91
N LYS A 225 44.33 56.69 -41.01
CA LYS A 225 45.77 56.95 -40.80
C LYS A 225 46.59 56.62 -42.04
N ALA A 226 46.33 55.49 -42.69
CA ALA A 226 47.04 55.09 -43.91
C ALA A 226 46.83 56.10 -45.06
N LYS A 227 45.60 56.64 -45.20
CA LYS A 227 45.32 57.73 -46.15
C LYS A 227 46.08 59.01 -45.81
N ALA A 228 46.06 59.43 -44.54
CA ALA A 228 46.77 60.63 -44.09
C ALA A 228 48.29 60.54 -44.30
N ASP A 229 48.90 59.39 -43.97
CA ASP A 229 50.34 59.16 -44.19
C ASP A 229 50.70 59.16 -45.69
N THR A 230 49.83 58.59 -46.53
CA THR A 230 50.02 58.58 -48.00
C THR A 230 49.92 59.98 -48.59
N ASP A 231 48.94 60.78 -48.17
CA ASP A 231 48.77 62.16 -48.61
C ASP A 231 49.92 63.06 -48.12
N ALA A 232 50.37 62.89 -46.87
CA ALA A 232 51.52 63.61 -46.33
C ALA A 232 52.81 63.28 -47.10
N LYS A 233 53.04 62.00 -47.42
CA LYS A 233 54.20 61.58 -48.23
C LYS A 233 54.15 62.14 -49.64
N ARG A 234 52.98 62.09 -50.31
CA ARG A 234 52.81 62.71 -51.64
C ARG A 234 53.09 64.21 -51.62
N LYS A 235 52.64 64.92 -50.59
CA LYS A 235 52.87 66.37 -50.46
C LYS A 235 54.34 66.69 -50.21
N ALA A 236 55.02 65.92 -49.35
CA ALA A 236 56.45 66.05 -49.10
C ALA A 236 57.30 65.76 -50.34
N ASP A 237 56.99 64.71 -51.09
CA ASP A 237 57.68 64.37 -52.34
C ASP A 237 57.45 65.45 -53.43
N ALA A 238 56.24 66.02 -53.51
CA ALA A 238 55.93 67.11 -54.44
C ALA A 238 56.66 68.42 -54.09
N ASP A 239 56.75 68.78 -52.81
CA ASP A 239 57.50 69.96 -52.34
C ASP A 239 59.01 69.77 -52.52
N ALA A 240 59.54 68.57 -52.26
CA ALA A 240 60.94 68.23 -52.48
C ALA A 240 61.31 68.33 -53.97
N LYS A 241 60.45 67.84 -54.87
CA LYS A 241 60.64 67.96 -56.33
C LYS A 241 60.61 69.41 -56.80
N ARG A 242 59.67 70.23 -56.30
CA ARG A 242 59.62 71.68 -56.59
C ARG A 242 60.86 72.43 -56.13
N LYS A 243 61.40 72.10 -54.94
CA LYS A 243 62.66 72.69 -54.45
C LYS A 243 63.86 72.27 -55.30
N ALA A 244 63.96 70.99 -55.67
CA ALA A 244 65.03 70.49 -56.52
C ALA A 244 65.02 71.13 -57.91
N ASP A 245 63.85 71.29 -58.54
CA ASP A 245 63.73 71.97 -59.84
C ASP A 245 64.04 73.47 -59.74
N ALA A 246 63.71 74.13 -58.63
CA ALA A 246 64.03 75.54 -58.40
C ALA A 246 65.53 75.79 -58.18
N ASP A 247 66.22 74.91 -57.44
CA ASP A 247 67.67 74.99 -57.24
C ASP A 247 68.46 74.59 -58.50
N ALA A 248 67.98 73.62 -59.28
CA ALA A 248 68.58 73.26 -60.57
C ALA A 248 68.49 74.42 -61.59
N LYS A 249 67.38 75.17 -61.58
CA LYS A 249 67.22 76.36 -62.44
C LYS A 249 68.11 77.53 -61.99
N ARG A 250 68.31 77.72 -60.67
CA ARG A 250 69.23 78.75 -60.14
C ARG A 250 70.70 78.44 -60.38
N LYS A 251 71.11 77.17 -60.42
CA LYS A 251 72.49 76.79 -60.78
C LYS A 251 72.75 76.85 -62.29
N ALA A 252 71.76 76.54 -63.13
CA ALA A 252 71.90 76.61 -64.58
C ALA A 252 71.98 78.06 -65.12
N ASP A 253 71.31 79.04 -64.48
CA ASP A 253 71.40 80.46 -64.87
C ASP A 253 72.62 81.19 -64.26
N ALA A 254 73.33 80.60 -63.29
CA ALA A 254 74.52 81.20 -62.66
C ALA A 254 75.86 80.73 -63.25
N GLU A 255 75.91 79.60 -63.96
CA GLU A 255 77.14 79.08 -64.60
C GLU A 255 77.31 79.49 -66.08
N ALA A 256 76.36 80.25 -66.66
CA ALA A 256 76.46 80.78 -68.02
C ALA A 256 76.95 82.25 -68.11
N LYS A 257 77.29 82.91 -66.99
CA LYS A 257 77.76 84.30 -67.01
C LYS A 257 78.79 84.65 -65.93
N ALA A 258 79.86 83.87 -65.81
CA ALA A 258 81.13 84.33 -65.21
C ALA A 258 82.30 83.35 -65.49
N LYS A 259 82.51 82.98 -66.77
CA LYS A 259 83.85 82.62 -67.26
C LYS A 259 84.50 83.87 -67.84
N ALA A 260 85.05 84.70 -66.97
CA ALA A 260 86.07 85.73 -67.26
C ALA A 260 86.35 86.48 -65.96
N ASP A 261 87.26 85.99 -65.12
CA ASP A 261 88.59 86.58 -65.02
C ASP A 261 89.41 85.90 -63.91
N ALA A 262 90.71 85.76 -64.20
CA ALA A 262 91.86 85.57 -63.29
C ALA A 262 91.64 84.68 -62.04
N ASP A 263 92.06 83.42 -62.03
CA ASP A 263 93.47 83.03 -61.87
C ASP A 263 94.21 83.80 -60.75
N ALA A 264 94.12 83.26 -59.53
CA ALA A 264 95.10 83.46 -58.48
C ALA A 264 95.11 82.26 -57.52
N LYS A 265 95.79 81.19 -57.95
CA LYS A 265 96.83 80.52 -57.16
C LYS A 265 96.64 80.52 -55.63
N ARG A 266 96.15 79.41 -55.09
CA ARG A 266 96.98 78.56 -54.19
C ARG A 266 96.30 77.22 -53.91
N LYS A 267 96.86 76.19 -54.57
CA LYS A 267 97.10 74.89 -53.94
C LYS A 267 97.85 75.13 -52.62
N ALA A 268 97.27 74.68 -51.51
CA ALA A 268 98.01 74.09 -50.39
C ALA A 268 97.02 73.26 -49.56
N ASP A 269 97.40 72.00 -49.39
CA ASP A 269 96.95 71.05 -48.37
C ASP A 269 95.54 70.45 -48.47
N ALA A 270 95.45 69.55 -49.44
CA ALA A 270 94.98 68.22 -49.13
C ALA A 270 95.96 67.52 -48.17
N ASP A 271 95.68 67.47 -46.86
CA ASP A 271 95.90 66.28 -46.04
C ASP A 271 95.32 66.41 -44.62
N ALA A 272 94.00 66.32 -44.48
CA ALA A 272 93.36 66.08 -43.17
C ALA A 272 91.96 65.45 -43.28
N LYS A 273 91.65 64.77 -44.40
CA LYS A 273 90.32 64.20 -44.68
C LYS A 273 90.36 62.69 -44.90
N ARG A 274 91.05 61.92 -44.05
CA ARG A 274 90.82 60.46 -43.97
C ARG A 274 91.53 59.82 -42.78
N LYS A 275 91.01 60.01 -41.56
CA LYS A 275 91.08 58.96 -40.50
C LYS A 275 90.29 59.19 -39.22
N ALA A 276 89.64 60.33 -38.99
CA ALA A 276 88.91 60.55 -37.73
C ALA A 276 87.39 60.26 -37.78
N ASP A 277 86.75 60.29 -38.96
CA ASP A 277 85.28 60.25 -39.04
C ASP A 277 84.67 58.88 -39.41
N ALA A 278 85.50 57.84 -39.59
CA ALA A 278 85.04 56.51 -39.98
C ALA A 278 84.90 55.51 -38.82
N ASP A 279 85.58 55.75 -37.69
CA ASP A 279 85.58 54.80 -36.54
C ASP A 279 84.54 55.13 -35.46
N ALA A 280 84.17 56.41 -35.28
CA ALA A 280 83.16 56.79 -34.28
C ALA A 280 81.73 56.42 -34.70
N LYS A 281 81.42 56.43 -36.00
CA LYS A 281 80.07 56.13 -36.51
C LYS A 281 79.77 54.63 -36.66
N ARG A 282 80.80 53.78 -36.82
CA ARG A 282 80.61 52.32 -36.97
C ARG A 282 80.45 51.57 -35.65
N LYS A 283 80.96 52.09 -34.53
CA LYS A 283 80.84 51.42 -33.21
C LYS A 283 79.50 51.74 -32.51
N ALA A 284 78.96 52.95 -32.67
CA ALA A 284 77.68 53.34 -32.06
C ALA A 284 76.45 52.68 -32.71
N ASP A 285 76.41 52.58 -34.05
CA ASP A 285 75.29 51.93 -34.76
C ASP A 285 75.28 50.40 -34.60
N ALA A 286 76.45 49.77 -34.44
CA ALA A 286 76.54 48.32 -34.26
C ALA A 286 76.08 47.85 -32.86
N ASP A 287 76.39 48.61 -31.80
CA ASP A 287 75.95 48.29 -30.43
C ASP A 287 74.46 48.60 -30.20
N ALA A 288 73.95 49.70 -30.76
CA ALA A 288 72.53 50.04 -30.68
C ALA A 288 71.65 49.01 -31.38
N LYS A 289 72.07 48.49 -32.55
CA LYS A 289 71.34 47.46 -33.29
C LYS A 289 71.36 46.10 -32.57
N ARG A 290 72.49 45.70 -31.98
CA ARG A 290 72.59 44.44 -31.23
C ARG A 290 71.72 44.42 -29.98
N LYS A 291 71.62 45.54 -29.26
CA LYS A 291 70.77 45.64 -28.06
C LYS A 291 69.29 45.64 -28.39
N ALA A 292 68.88 46.35 -29.45
CA ALA A 292 67.49 46.38 -29.92
C ALA A 292 67.02 45.01 -30.45
N ASP A 293 67.84 44.30 -31.22
CA ASP A 293 67.50 42.95 -31.72
C ASP A 293 67.44 41.92 -30.59
N ALA A 294 68.31 42.02 -29.57
CA ALA A 294 68.29 41.14 -28.41
C ALA A 294 67.03 41.34 -27.53
N ASP A 295 66.64 42.60 -27.26
CA ASP A 295 65.42 42.90 -26.49
C ASP A 295 64.14 42.53 -27.26
N ALA A 296 64.12 42.74 -28.58
CA ALA A 296 63.00 42.34 -29.43
C ALA A 296 62.82 40.81 -29.44
N LYS A 297 63.93 40.05 -29.53
CA LYS A 297 63.89 38.59 -29.49
C LYS A 297 63.45 38.06 -28.12
N ALA A 298 63.96 38.63 -27.03
CA ALA A 298 63.57 38.24 -25.66
C ALA A 298 62.09 38.51 -25.37
N LYS A 299 61.54 39.65 -25.83
CA LYS A 299 60.10 39.93 -25.72
C LYS A 299 59.25 38.96 -26.55
N ALA A 300 59.66 38.69 -27.79
CA ALA A 300 58.93 37.77 -28.67
C ALA A 300 58.89 36.34 -28.12
N GLU A 301 60.00 35.83 -27.58
CA GLU A 301 60.06 34.52 -26.94
C GLU A 301 59.21 34.47 -25.64
N ALA A 302 59.23 35.52 -24.83
CA ALA A 302 58.43 35.60 -23.61
C ALA A 302 56.91 35.65 -23.89
N ASP A 303 56.47 36.43 -24.89
CA ASP A 303 55.06 36.48 -25.30
C ASP A 303 54.61 35.17 -25.95
N ALA A 304 55.46 34.55 -26.78
CA ALA A 304 55.15 33.24 -27.36
C ALA A 304 54.97 32.16 -26.29
N LYS A 305 55.84 32.13 -25.27
CA LYS A 305 55.74 31.19 -24.14
C LYS A 305 54.48 31.44 -23.31
N ARG A 306 54.17 32.70 -22.97
CA ARG A 306 52.93 33.05 -22.24
C ARG A 306 51.67 32.65 -22.99
N LYS A 307 51.66 32.84 -24.31
CA LYS A 307 50.50 32.48 -25.15
C LYS A 307 50.31 30.96 -25.23
N ALA A 308 51.40 30.21 -25.38
CA ALA A 308 51.38 28.75 -25.37
C ALA A 308 50.89 28.18 -24.02
N ASP A 309 51.39 28.70 -22.89
CA ASP A 309 50.95 28.26 -21.56
C ASP A 309 49.47 28.59 -21.31
N ALA A 310 49.00 29.76 -21.76
CA ALA A 310 47.61 30.17 -21.61
C ALA A 310 46.64 29.31 -22.46
N ASP A 311 47.02 28.98 -23.70
CA ASP A 311 46.22 28.10 -24.56
C ASP A 311 46.22 26.66 -24.04
N ALA A 312 47.36 26.15 -23.56
CA ALA A 312 47.45 24.83 -22.95
C ALA A 312 46.55 24.73 -21.70
N LYS A 313 46.56 25.75 -20.84
CA LYS A 313 45.70 25.80 -19.65
C LYS A 313 44.22 25.87 -20.01
N ARG A 314 43.84 26.70 -20.99
CA ARG A 314 42.45 26.79 -21.47
C ARG A 314 41.94 25.47 -22.04
N LYS A 315 42.79 24.76 -22.80
CA LYS A 315 42.41 23.47 -23.39
C LYS A 315 42.23 22.40 -22.31
N ALA A 316 43.12 22.36 -21.31
CA ALA A 316 43.00 21.45 -20.17
C ALA A 316 41.75 21.71 -19.32
N ASP A 317 41.44 22.97 -19.03
CA ASP A 317 40.23 23.35 -18.28
C ASP A 317 38.94 23.02 -19.06
N ALA A 318 38.94 23.22 -20.38
CA ALA A 318 37.82 22.88 -21.25
C ALA A 318 37.57 21.36 -21.32
N ASP A 319 38.63 20.56 -21.49
CA ASP A 319 38.53 19.09 -21.51
C ASP A 319 38.09 18.54 -20.15
N ALA A 320 38.60 19.09 -19.04
CA ALA A 320 38.19 18.69 -17.69
C ALA A 320 36.70 18.99 -17.44
N LYS A 321 36.23 20.17 -17.85
CA LYS A 321 34.83 20.55 -17.74
C LYS A 321 33.92 19.69 -18.62
N ALA A 322 34.33 19.41 -19.85
CA ALA A 322 33.57 18.55 -20.76
C ALA A 322 33.42 17.11 -20.22
N LYS A 323 34.49 16.55 -19.63
CA LYS A 323 34.42 15.25 -18.97
C LYS A 323 33.50 15.26 -17.74
N ALA A 324 33.60 16.28 -16.89
CA ALA A 324 32.76 16.40 -15.71
C ALA A 324 31.26 16.54 -16.07
N ASP A 325 30.93 17.34 -17.08
CA ASP A 325 29.56 17.50 -17.57
C ASP A 325 29.02 16.20 -18.19
N ALA A 326 29.86 15.46 -18.93
CA ALA A 326 29.49 14.17 -19.52
C ALA A 326 29.23 13.09 -18.46
N ASP A 327 30.06 13.00 -17.42
CA ASP A 327 29.86 12.07 -16.31
C ASP A 327 28.63 12.43 -15.47
N ALA A 328 28.42 13.73 -15.20
CA ALA A 328 27.23 14.20 -14.50
C ALA A 328 25.95 13.85 -15.27
N LYS A 329 25.96 14.04 -16.60
CA LYS A 329 24.83 13.68 -17.47
C LYS A 329 24.57 12.18 -17.49
N ARG A 330 25.61 11.35 -17.65
CA ARG A 330 25.48 9.88 -17.59
C ARG A 330 24.89 9.40 -16.26
N LYS A 331 25.34 9.98 -15.14
CA LYS A 331 24.84 9.63 -13.81
C LYS A 331 23.37 10.04 -13.64
N ALA A 332 22.98 11.22 -14.11
CA ALA A 332 21.61 11.69 -14.06
C ALA A 332 20.67 10.83 -14.93
N ASP A 333 21.09 10.48 -16.15
CA ASP A 333 20.31 9.62 -17.05
C ASP A 333 20.16 8.20 -16.48
N ALA A 334 21.21 7.64 -15.86
CA ALA A 334 21.16 6.35 -15.19
C ALA A 334 20.20 6.35 -13.98
N ASP A 335 20.23 7.40 -13.14
CA ASP A 335 19.34 7.54 -11.98
C ASP A 335 17.88 7.70 -12.42
N ALA A 336 17.63 8.50 -13.46
CA ALA A 336 16.30 8.68 -14.04
C ALA A 336 15.74 7.38 -14.62
N LYS A 337 16.57 6.62 -15.35
CA LYS A 337 16.18 5.32 -15.90
C LYS A 337 15.88 4.30 -14.79
N ALA A 338 16.72 4.22 -13.76
CA ALA A 338 16.50 3.32 -12.63
C ALA A 338 15.21 3.65 -11.87
N LYS A 339 14.90 4.94 -11.67
CA LYS A 339 13.62 5.36 -11.06
C LYS A 339 12.42 5.01 -11.92
N ALA A 340 12.49 5.26 -13.23
CA ALA A 340 11.41 4.94 -14.15
C ALA A 340 11.12 3.43 -14.19
N GLU A 341 12.16 2.59 -14.21
CA GLU A 341 12.02 1.13 -14.15
C GLU A 341 11.43 0.67 -12.81
N ALA A 342 11.86 1.25 -11.69
CA ALA A 342 11.32 0.94 -10.37
C ALA A 342 9.83 1.32 -10.22
N ASP A 343 9.42 2.49 -10.71
CA ASP A 343 8.03 2.92 -10.70
C ASP A 343 7.16 2.09 -11.64
N ALA A 344 7.67 1.74 -12.84
CA ALA A 344 6.98 0.84 -13.76
C ALA A 344 6.76 -0.54 -13.14
N LYS A 345 7.78 -1.09 -12.47
CA LYS A 345 7.67 -2.38 -11.77
C LYS A 345 6.64 -2.33 -10.65
N ARG A 346 6.68 -1.30 -9.79
CA ARG A 346 5.69 -1.12 -8.71
C ARG A 346 4.26 -0.99 -9.23
N LYS A 347 4.08 -0.26 -10.34
CA LYS A 347 2.75 -0.10 -10.97
C LYS A 347 2.24 -1.43 -11.54
N ALA A 348 3.10 -2.21 -12.18
CA ALA A 348 2.74 -3.52 -12.70
C ALA A 348 2.39 -4.51 -11.58
N GLU A 349 3.15 -4.51 -10.49
CA GLU A 349 2.92 -5.36 -9.32
C GLU A 349 1.60 -5.00 -8.63
N ALA A 350 1.33 -3.70 -8.43
CA ALA A 350 0.06 -3.23 -7.88
C ALA A 350 -1.16 -3.56 -8.77
N GLU A 351 -1.01 -3.50 -10.09
CA GLU A 351 -2.09 -3.89 -11.01
C GLU A 351 -2.34 -5.42 -10.98
N ALA A 352 -1.28 -6.22 -10.88
CA ALA A 352 -1.39 -7.67 -10.75
C ALA A 352 -2.10 -8.06 -9.44
N ASP A 353 -1.71 -7.44 -8.32
CA ASP A 353 -2.35 -7.67 -7.02
C ASP A 353 -3.82 -7.26 -7.02
N ALA A 354 -4.16 -6.12 -7.65
CA ALA A 354 -5.54 -5.67 -7.78
C ALA A 354 -6.39 -6.65 -8.60
N LYS A 355 -5.85 -7.18 -9.71
CA LYS A 355 -6.53 -8.20 -10.52
C LYS A 355 -6.71 -9.51 -9.76
N ALA A 356 -5.70 -9.96 -9.02
CA ALA A 356 -5.79 -11.17 -8.21
C ALA A 356 -6.84 -11.03 -7.08
N ALA A 357 -6.89 -9.88 -6.42
CA ALA A 357 -7.90 -9.59 -5.41
C ALA A 357 -9.33 -9.56 -5.99
N ALA A 358 -9.50 -8.94 -7.15
CA ALA A 358 -10.79 -8.90 -7.85
C ALA A 358 -11.26 -10.30 -8.26
N ALA A 359 -10.36 -11.14 -8.78
CA ALA A 359 -10.68 -12.52 -9.16
C ALA A 359 -11.11 -13.36 -7.95
N LYS A 360 -10.38 -13.28 -6.83
CA LYS A 360 -10.76 -13.96 -5.58
C LYS A 360 -12.13 -13.51 -5.06
N LYS A 361 -12.42 -12.21 -5.12
CA LYS A 361 -13.73 -11.70 -4.70
C LYS A 361 -14.86 -12.22 -5.60
N ALA A 362 -14.65 -12.26 -6.92
CA ALA A 362 -15.64 -12.79 -7.86
C ALA A 362 -15.92 -14.28 -7.61
N GLU A 363 -14.88 -15.07 -7.32
CA GLU A 363 -15.03 -16.49 -6.98
C GLU A 363 -15.82 -16.69 -5.68
N GLN A 364 -15.52 -15.90 -4.64
CA GLN A 364 -16.26 -15.92 -3.37
C GLN A 364 -17.74 -15.53 -3.56
N ASP A 365 -18.01 -14.46 -4.31
CA ASP A 365 -19.37 -14.02 -4.59
C ASP A 365 -20.15 -15.09 -5.38
N ALA A 366 -19.50 -15.80 -6.32
CA ALA A 366 -20.10 -16.90 -7.06
C ALA A 366 -20.36 -18.13 -6.17
N ALA A 367 -19.43 -18.49 -5.29
CA ALA A 367 -19.59 -19.58 -4.33
C ALA A 367 -20.73 -19.29 -3.34
N GLN A 368 -20.82 -18.06 -2.86
CA GLN A 368 -21.89 -17.62 -1.96
C GLN A 368 -23.26 -17.70 -2.62
N LYS A 369 -23.40 -17.17 -3.85
CA LYS A 369 -24.66 -17.29 -4.62
C LYS A 369 -25.07 -18.74 -4.83
N LYS A 370 -24.12 -19.63 -5.11
CA LYS A 370 -24.39 -21.08 -5.25
C LYS A 370 -24.84 -21.71 -3.93
N ALA A 371 -24.21 -21.35 -2.81
CA ALA A 371 -24.60 -21.83 -1.49
C ALA A 371 -25.99 -21.34 -1.08
N ASP A 372 -26.31 -20.07 -1.37
CA ASP A 372 -27.62 -19.49 -1.10
C ASP A 372 -28.70 -20.13 -1.97
N ALA A 373 -28.43 -20.35 -3.26
CA ALA A 373 -29.33 -21.07 -4.16
C ALA A 373 -29.63 -22.49 -3.64
N LYS A 374 -28.61 -23.22 -3.17
CA LYS A 374 -28.79 -24.55 -2.57
C LYS A 374 -29.63 -24.52 -1.29
N ARG A 375 -29.46 -23.48 -0.46
CA ARG A 375 -30.29 -23.29 0.75
C ARG A 375 -31.75 -23.04 0.36
N ILE A 376 -31.99 -22.14 -0.59
CA ILE A 376 -33.33 -21.84 -1.10
C ILE A 376 -33.97 -23.10 -1.70
N ALA A 377 -33.23 -23.86 -2.51
CA ALA A 377 -33.71 -25.11 -3.08
C ALA A 377 -34.06 -26.14 -2.00
N SER A 378 -33.26 -26.24 -0.94
CA SER A 378 -33.52 -27.16 0.17
C SER A 378 -34.79 -26.77 0.94
N THR A 379 -35.01 -25.48 1.19
CA THR A 379 -36.25 -24.99 1.79
C THR A 379 -37.46 -25.31 0.92
N ALA A 380 -37.38 -25.01 -0.39
CA ALA A 380 -38.46 -25.33 -1.32
C ALA A 380 -38.77 -26.83 -1.38
N LYS A 381 -37.73 -27.69 -1.38
CA LYS A 381 -37.91 -29.15 -1.30
C LYS A 381 -38.69 -29.55 -0.05
N ARG A 382 -38.38 -28.96 1.10
CA ARG A 382 -39.11 -29.22 2.34
C ARG A 382 -40.59 -28.81 2.25
N ASP A 383 -40.88 -27.70 1.58
CA ASP A 383 -42.25 -27.26 1.33
C ASP A 383 -42.98 -28.22 0.38
N PHE A 384 -42.29 -28.78 -0.62
CA PHE A 384 -42.85 -29.81 -1.52
C PHE A 384 -43.23 -31.05 -0.74
N GLU A 385 -42.34 -31.54 0.13
CA GLU A 385 -42.59 -32.71 0.97
C GLU A 385 -43.81 -32.48 1.86
N GLN A 386 -43.89 -31.32 2.53
CA GLN A 386 -45.05 -31.00 3.35
C GLN A 386 -46.35 -30.97 2.54
N LYS A 387 -46.31 -30.45 1.31
CA LYS A 387 -47.49 -30.42 0.44
C LYS A 387 -47.92 -31.82 0.03
N ILE A 388 -46.98 -32.72 -0.24
CA ILE A 388 -47.26 -34.13 -0.53
C ILE A 388 -47.85 -34.82 0.70
N TYR A 389 -47.25 -34.66 1.87
CA TYR A 389 -47.76 -35.23 3.12
C TYR A 389 -49.20 -34.78 3.41
N ARG A 390 -49.54 -33.52 3.12
CA ARG A 390 -50.92 -33.00 3.28
C ARG A 390 -51.91 -33.59 2.28
N ALA A 391 -51.46 -33.94 1.07
CA ALA A 391 -52.27 -34.57 0.04
C ALA A 391 -52.28 -36.11 0.13
N TRP A 392 -51.48 -36.68 1.03
CA TRP A 392 -51.27 -38.12 1.09
C TRP A 392 -52.38 -38.83 1.87
N ASN A 393 -53.10 -39.71 1.19
CA ASN A 393 -54.11 -40.57 1.79
C ASN A 393 -53.50 -41.94 2.13
N MET A 394 -53.14 -42.15 3.40
CA MET A 394 -52.48 -43.37 3.85
C MET A 394 -53.43 -44.59 3.78
N PRO A 395 -53.06 -45.69 3.08
CA PRO A 395 -53.88 -46.89 3.05
C PRO A 395 -53.97 -47.52 4.44
N SER A 396 -55.15 -48.03 4.79
CA SER A 396 -55.39 -48.69 6.07
C SER A 396 -54.56 -49.99 6.18
N GLY A 397 -53.80 -50.14 7.26
CA GLY A 397 -52.95 -51.32 7.49
C GLY A 397 -51.48 -51.16 7.08
N SER A 398 -51.10 -50.02 6.49
CA SER A 398 -49.73 -49.77 6.00
C SER A 398 -48.79 -49.12 7.04
N SER A 399 -49.17 -49.04 8.32
CA SER A 399 -48.35 -48.40 9.37
C SER A 399 -46.96 -49.04 9.45
N GLY A 400 -45.92 -48.20 9.48
CA GLY A 400 -44.51 -48.62 9.52
C GLY A 400 -43.88 -48.87 8.14
N GLN A 401 -44.66 -48.94 7.06
CA GLN A 401 -44.10 -49.09 5.73
C GLN A 401 -43.49 -47.79 5.19
N ARG A 402 -42.42 -47.92 4.40
CA ARG A 402 -41.71 -46.80 3.76
C ARG A 402 -41.83 -46.84 2.25
N ALA A 403 -42.01 -45.65 1.67
CA ALA A 403 -41.95 -45.42 0.23
C ALA A 403 -40.96 -44.29 -0.05
N SER A 404 -40.17 -44.41 -1.11
CA SER A 404 -39.31 -43.34 -1.61
C SER A 404 -39.80 -42.89 -2.98
N ALA A 405 -40.03 -41.59 -3.15
CA ALA A 405 -40.45 -41.02 -4.42
C ALA A 405 -39.36 -40.10 -4.96
N ARG A 406 -38.94 -40.34 -6.20
CA ARG A 406 -38.14 -39.41 -6.99
C ARG A 406 -39.06 -38.65 -7.93
N VAL A 407 -39.09 -37.33 -7.78
CA VAL A 407 -39.98 -36.44 -8.53
C VAL A 407 -39.15 -35.50 -9.38
N THR A 408 -39.55 -35.32 -10.63
CA THR A 408 -39.02 -34.30 -11.54
C THR A 408 -40.12 -33.32 -11.90
N LEU A 409 -39.85 -32.04 -11.75
CA LEU A 409 -40.77 -30.93 -11.95
C LEU A 409 -40.31 -30.06 -13.13
N SER A 410 -41.29 -29.41 -13.75
CA SER A 410 -41.09 -28.31 -14.70
C SER A 410 -40.75 -27.00 -13.99
N ASP A 411 -40.36 -25.98 -14.75
CA ASP A 411 -40.04 -24.65 -14.19
C ASP A 411 -41.26 -23.95 -13.56
N SER A 412 -42.48 -24.33 -13.92
CA SER A 412 -43.74 -23.85 -13.32
C SER A 412 -44.23 -24.70 -12.15
N GLY A 413 -43.51 -25.77 -11.80
CA GLY A 413 -43.88 -26.65 -10.69
C GLY A 413 -44.88 -27.75 -11.06
N ALA A 414 -45.21 -27.97 -12.34
CA ALA A 414 -45.94 -29.16 -12.75
C ALA A 414 -45.06 -30.41 -12.71
N VAL A 415 -45.64 -31.57 -12.39
CA VAL A 415 -44.94 -32.87 -12.33
C VAL A 415 -44.68 -33.39 -13.75
N LEU A 416 -43.41 -33.65 -14.07
CA LEU A 416 -42.99 -34.24 -15.35
C LEU A 416 -42.79 -35.75 -15.23
N SER A 417 -42.21 -36.20 -14.13
CA SER A 417 -41.92 -37.61 -13.87
C SER A 417 -42.02 -37.89 -12.38
N VAL A 418 -42.60 -39.04 -12.04
CA VAL A 418 -42.60 -39.57 -10.68
C VAL A 418 -42.22 -41.05 -10.74
N VAL A 419 -41.25 -41.44 -9.91
CA VAL A 419 -40.83 -42.82 -9.75
C VAL A 419 -40.88 -43.15 -8.27
N VAL A 420 -41.78 -44.06 -7.88
CA VAL A 420 -41.99 -44.46 -6.48
C VAL A 420 -41.49 -45.89 -6.27
N SER A 421 -40.69 -46.08 -5.24
CA SER A 421 -40.21 -47.37 -4.76
C SER A 421 -40.78 -47.64 -3.36
N ALA A 422 -41.62 -48.66 -3.22
CA ALA A 422 -42.18 -49.10 -1.95
C ALA A 422 -42.30 -50.63 -1.95
N SER A 423 -42.27 -51.24 -0.76
CA SER A 423 -42.47 -52.69 -0.61
C SER A 423 -43.91 -53.12 -0.87
N ASP A 424 -44.86 -52.20 -0.66
CA ASP A 424 -46.29 -52.45 -0.79
C ASP A 424 -46.87 -51.68 -1.99
N PRO A 425 -47.61 -52.35 -2.88
CA PRO A 425 -48.18 -51.73 -4.07
C PRO A 425 -49.23 -50.66 -3.75
N ASP A 426 -49.99 -50.79 -2.67
CA ASP A 426 -51.04 -49.82 -2.29
C ASP A 426 -50.40 -48.54 -1.77
N VAL A 427 -49.33 -48.65 -0.97
CA VAL A 427 -48.53 -47.49 -0.54
C VAL A 427 -47.85 -46.81 -1.72
N LYS A 428 -47.34 -47.60 -2.68
CA LYS A 428 -46.76 -47.06 -3.92
C LYS A 428 -47.78 -46.20 -4.68
N ALA A 429 -48.96 -46.75 -4.96
CA ALA A 429 -50.02 -46.07 -5.70
C ALA A 429 -50.52 -44.81 -4.95
N SER A 430 -50.68 -44.92 -3.62
CA SER A 430 -51.10 -43.81 -2.76
C SER A 430 -50.11 -42.64 -2.78
N VAL A 431 -48.80 -42.90 -2.64
CA VAL A 431 -47.76 -41.85 -2.71
C VAL A 431 -47.70 -41.24 -4.11
N GLU A 432 -47.84 -42.05 -5.17
CA GLU A 432 -47.85 -41.57 -6.55
C GLU A 432 -49.03 -40.62 -6.83
N ALA A 433 -50.21 -40.96 -6.31
CA ALA A 433 -51.39 -40.11 -6.38
C ALA A 433 -51.21 -38.80 -5.60
N ALA A 434 -50.64 -38.87 -4.39
CA ALA A 434 -50.37 -37.70 -3.55
C ALA A 434 -49.40 -36.71 -4.23
N VAL A 435 -48.34 -37.21 -4.86
CA VAL A 435 -47.37 -36.39 -5.59
C VAL A 435 -48.02 -35.65 -6.75
N ARG A 436 -48.92 -36.31 -7.51
CA ARG A 436 -49.65 -35.66 -8.60
C ARG A 436 -50.70 -34.68 -8.11
N ALA A 437 -51.42 -35.01 -7.03
CA ALA A 437 -52.45 -34.15 -6.44
C ALA A 437 -51.87 -32.87 -5.80
N ALA A 438 -50.63 -32.91 -5.31
CA ALA A 438 -49.96 -31.75 -4.73
C ALA A 438 -49.47 -30.72 -5.76
N ALA A 439 -49.50 -31.04 -7.07
CA ALA A 439 -49.13 -30.11 -8.12
C ALA A 439 -50.17 -28.97 -8.28
N PRO A 440 -49.76 -27.75 -8.66
CA PRO A 440 -48.40 -27.30 -8.95
C PRO A 440 -47.59 -26.97 -7.68
N TYR A 441 -46.29 -27.24 -7.72
CA TYR A 441 -45.37 -26.98 -6.60
C TYR A 441 -44.85 -25.52 -6.62
N PRO A 442 -44.67 -24.88 -5.44
CA PRO A 442 -44.20 -23.49 -5.36
C PRO A 442 -42.69 -23.39 -5.67
N MET A 443 -42.35 -23.11 -6.93
CA MET A 443 -40.96 -23.06 -7.38
C MET A 443 -40.24 -21.79 -6.89
N PRO A 444 -38.94 -21.86 -6.53
CA PRO A 444 -38.15 -20.68 -6.20
C PRO A 444 -38.04 -19.67 -7.34
N ASP A 445 -38.05 -18.38 -7.00
CA ASP A 445 -37.81 -17.31 -7.97
C ASP A 445 -36.37 -17.35 -8.52
N ASP A 446 -35.38 -17.64 -7.68
CA ASP A 446 -33.97 -17.74 -8.10
C ASP A 446 -33.77 -18.88 -9.12
N PRO A 447 -33.21 -18.62 -10.31
CA PRO A 447 -33.12 -19.60 -11.39
C PRO A 447 -32.13 -20.75 -11.10
N VAL A 448 -31.12 -20.53 -10.25
CA VAL A 448 -30.17 -21.59 -9.85
C VAL A 448 -30.86 -22.50 -8.84
N ALA A 449 -31.49 -21.92 -7.82
CA ALA A 449 -32.25 -22.64 -6.82
C ALA A 449 -33.41 -23.43 -7.45
N ARG A 450 -34.11 -22.81 -8.41
CA ARG A 450 -35.19 -23.43 -9.17
C ARG A 450 -34.70 -24.70 -9.88
N ARG A 451 -33.59 -24.62 -10.62
CA ARG A 451 -32.98 -25.77 -11.29
C ARG A 451 -32.62 -26.89 -10.33
N GLU A 452 -32.08 -26.55 -9.16
CA GLU A 452 -31.73 -27.55 -8.13
C GLU A 452 -32.97 -28.15 -7.43
N ALA A 453 -34.06 -27.38 -7.33
CA ALA A 453 -35.34 -27.81 -6.73
C ALA A 453 -36.19 -28.68 -7.68
N ARG A 454 -36.01 -28.58 -9.00
CA ARG A 454 -36.77 -29.34 -10.00
C ARG A 454 -36.70 -30.85 -9.82
N SER A 455 -35.61 -31.36 -9.27
CA SER A 455 -35.48 -32.78 -8.94
C SER A 455 -35.27 -32.95 -7.44
N PHE A 456 -36.12 -33.75 -6.82
CA PHE A 456 -35.94 -34.13 -5.43
C PHE A 456 -36.33 -35.59 -5.21
N THR A 457 -35.78 -36.16 -4.15
CA THR A 457 -36.12 -37.50 -3.67
C THR A 457 -36.56 -37.33 -2.23
N SER A 458 -37.73 -37.86 -1.90
CA SER A 458 -38.24 -37.83 -0.53
C SER A 458 -38.70 -39.21 -0.08
N SER A 459 -38.65 -39.44 1.22
CA SER A 459 -39.05 -40.69 1.86
C SER A 459 -40.27 -40.45 2.73
N PHE A 460 -41.32 -41.22 2.46
CA PHE A 460 -42.60 -41.19 3.15
C PHE A 460 -42.71 -42.43 4.02
N THR A 461 -43.06 -42.24 5.30
CA THR A 461 -43.32 -43.35 6.22
C THR A 461 -44.75 -43.24 6.69
N ALA A 462 -45.54 -44.30 6.48
CA ALA A 462 -46.91 -44.36 6.95
C ALA A 462 -46.88 -44.52 8.48
N LYS A 463 -47.53 -43.61 9.19
CA LYS A 463 -47.58 -43.64 10.65
C LYS A 463 -48.81 -44.38 11.13
#